data_AF-A0A0H5Q4J2-F1
#
_entry.id   AF-A0A0H5Q4J2-F1
#
_cell.length_a   1.000
_cell.length_b   1.000
_cell.length_c   1.000
_cell.angle_alpha   90.00
_cell.angle_beta   90.00
_cell.angle_gamma   90.00
#
_symmetry.space_group_name_H-M   'P 1'
#
loop_
_entity.id
_entity.type
_entity.pdbx_description
1 polymer ?
#
loop_
_entity_poly.entity_id
_entity_poly.type
_entity_poly.pdbx_seq_one_letter_code
_entity_poly.pdbx_strand_id
1 'polypeptide(L)'
;MSGVSVFHLFIILFLAIIFILPSILAVCKHHPYKVPIVLVNLLGGLFFGAGWLIALIWCFILPKTVPVGGVAAADEIGKLHDLMEKGIISTVEFERRKSELLK
;
A
#
# COMPACT_ATOMS: atom_id res chain seq x y z
N MET A 1 -47.19 -12.90 8.57
CA MET A 1 -45.76 -12.66 8.86
C MET A 1 -44.96 -13.71 8.12
N SER A 2 -44.39 -13.36 6.98
CA SER A 2 -43.54 -14.27 6.21
C SER A 2 -42.32 -14.62 7.07
N GLY A 3 -42.25 -15.86 7.56
CA GLY A 3 -41.11 -16.32 8.36
C GLY A 3 -39.84 -16.34 7.50
N VAL A 4 -38.71 -15.97 8.11
CA VAL A 4 -37.40 -16.10 7.46
C VAL A 4 -37.16 -17.58 7.20
N SER A 5 -37.20 -17.99 5.93
CA SER A 5 -36.93 -19.37 5.54
C SER A 5 -35.45 -19.71 5.77
N VAL A 6 -35.14 -20.95 6.09
CA VAL A 6 -33.77 -21.46 6.27
C VAL A 6 -32.85 -21.10 5.09
N PHE A 7 -33.41 -21.06 3.87
CA PHE A 7 -32.69 -20.62 2.67
C PHE A 7 -32.15 -19.18 2.78
N HIS A 8 -32.90 -18.27 3.41
CA HIS A 8 -32.45 -16.90 3.63
C HIS A 8 -31.30 -16.82 4.62
N LEU A 9 -31.26 -17.70 5.63
CA LEU A 9 -30.15 -17.77 6.57
C LEU A 9 -28.85 -18.15 5.87
N PHE A 10 -28.90 -19.10 4.92
CA PHE A 10 -27.74 -19.46 4.11
C PHE A 10 -27.26 -18.30 3.23
N ILE A 11 -28.18 -17.55 2.61
CA ILE A 11 -27.83 -16.37 1.82
C ILE A 11 -27.16 -15.30 2.68
N ILE A 12 -27.73 -15.01 3.86
CA ILE A 12 -27.17 -14.01 4.79
C ILE A 12 -25.77 -14.44 5.25
N LEU A 13 -25.59 -15.72 5.59
CA LEU A 13 -24.29 -16.27 5.98
C LEU A 13 -23.26 -16.14 4.84
N PHE A 14 -23.65 -16.48 3.62
CA PHE A 14 -22.78 -16.37 2.45
C PHE A 14 -22.37 -14.92 2.16
N LEU A 15 -23.33 -13.98 2.22
CA LEU A 15 -23.05 -12.55 2.06
C LEU A 15 -22.15 -12.01 3.16
N ALA A 16 -22.32 -12.46 4.41
CA ALA A 16 -21.47 -12.06 5.51
C ALA A 16 -20.01 -12.50 5.27
N ILE A 17 -19.78 -13.71 4.77
CA ILE A 17 -18.42 -14.19 4.43
C ILE A 17 -17.79 -13.32 3.34
N ILE A 18 -18.54 -13.02 2.27
CA ILE A 18 -18.06 -12.16 1.17
C ILE A 18 -17.73 -10.75 1.67
N PHE A 19 -18.55 -10.22 2.58
CA PHE A 19 -18.36 -8.88 3.12
C PHE A 19 -17.05 -8.74 3.91
N ILE A 20 -16.62 -9.79 4.61
CA ILE A 20 -15.40 -9.75 5.45
C ILE A 20 -14.14 -10.13 4.64
N LEU A 21 -14.31 -10.69 3.44
CA LEU A 21 -13.23 -11.15 2.55
C LEU A 21 -12.08 -10.15 2.34
N PRO A 22 -12.30 -8.87 1.96
CA PRO A 22 -11.20 -7.91 1.81
C PRO A 22 -10.45 -7.65 3.11
N SER A 23 -11.12 -7.69 4.27
CA SER A 23 -10.45 -7.55 5.57
C SER A 23 -9.56 -8.75 5.88
N ILE A 24 -10.04 -9.97 5.58
CA ILE A 24 -9.25 -11.20 5.74
C ILE A 24 -8.02 -11.17 4.84
N LEU A 25 -8.19 -10.80 3.56
CA LEU A 25 -7.08 -10.73 2.60
C LEU A 25 -5.99 -9.74 3.04
N ALA A 26 -6.38 -8.56 3.54
CA ALA A 26 -5.44 -7.55 4.00
C ALA A 26 -4.62 -8.03 5.23
N VAL A 27 -5.26 -8.74 6.15
CA VAL A 27 -4.61 -9.27 7.36
C VAL A 27 -3.72 -10.47 7.04
N CYS A 28 -4.23 -11.45 6.29
CA CYS A 28 -3.47 -12.66 5.94
C CYS A 28 -2.23 -12.33 5.10
N LYS A 29 -2.33 -11.37 4.16
CA LYS A 29 -1.20 -10.94 3.34
C LYS A 29 -0.22 -10.00 4.04
N HIS A 30 -0.40 -9.72 5.34
CA HIS A 30 0.41 -8.75 6.08
C HIS A 30 0.53 -7.41 5.32
N HIS A 31 -0.57 -6.97 4.72
CA HIS A 31 -0.54 -5.78 3.88
C HIS A 31 -0.12 -4.56 4.72
N PRO A 32 0.81 -3.70 4.24
CA PRO A 32 1.27 -2.54 5.00
C PRO A 32 0.11 -1.60 5.37
N TYR A 33 -0.93 -1.53 4.53
CA TYR A 33 -2.15 -0.77 4.78
C TYR A 33 -3.32 -1.61 5.32
N LYS A 34 -3.05 -2.68 6.08
CA LYS A 34 -4.10 -3.55 6.62
C LYS A 34 -5.14 -2.80 7.47
N VAL A 35 -4.71 -1.83 8.28
CA VAL A 35 -5.60 -1.05 9.15
C VAL A 35 -6.53 -0.13 8.32
N PRO A 36 -6.00 0.69 7.38
CA PRO A 36 -6.85 1.44 6.45
C PRO A 36 -7.86 0.57 5.70
N ILE A 37 -7.44 -0.58 5.17
CA ILE A 37 -8.32 -1.45 4.38
C ILE A 37 -9.47 -1.99 5.24
N VAL A 38 -9.21 -2.41 6.48
CA VAL A 38 -10.25 -2.87 7.41
C VAL A 38 -11.23 -1.75 7.76
N LEU A 39 -10.73 -0.53 8.00
CA LEU A 39 -11.59 0.63 8.29
C LEU A 39 -12.47 1.00 7.10
N VAL A 40 -11.92 1.01 5.88
CA VAL A 40 -12.68 1.30 4.66
C VAL A 40 -13.75 0.22 4.42
N ASN A 41 -13.43 -1.05 4.67
CA ASN A 41 -14.39 -2.14 4.54
C ASN A 41 -15.54 -2.01 5.55
N LEU A 42 -15.25 -1.70 6.81
CA LEU A 42 -16.26 -1.59 7.86
C LEU A 42 -17.13 -0.33 7.70
N LEU A 43 -16.49 0.83 7.53
CA LEU A 43 -17.18 2.11 7.41
C LEU A 43 -17.87 2.24 6.07
N GLY A 44 -17.18 2.00 4.97
CA GLY A 44 -17.81 2.14 3.65
C GLY A 44 -18.70 0.95 3.28
N GLY A 45 -18.64 -0.15 4.03
CA GLY A 45 -19.69 -1.16 4.04
C GLY A 45 -20.98 -0.67 4.73
N LEU A 46 -20.85 0.03 5.86
CA LEU A 46 -21.97 0.64 6.60
C LEU A 46 -22.62 1.82 5.84
N PHE A 47 -21.82 2.64 5.15
CA PHE A 47 -22.27 3.79 4.36
C PHE A 47 -22.35 3.44 2.87
N PHE A 48 -23.41 2.76 2.43
CA PHE A 48 -23.72 2.44 1.01
C PHE A 48 -22.94 1.29 0.34
N GLY A 49 -22.10 0.54 1.04
CA GLY A 49 -21.42 -0.65 0.49
C GLY A 49 -20.27 -0.35 -0.49
N ALA A 50 -20.05 0.90 -0.89
CA ALA A 50 -18.99 1.28 -1.81
C ALA A 50 -17.58 1.02 -1.24
N GLY A 51 -17.43 1.11 0.09
CA GLY A 51 -16.14 0.82 0.74
C GLY A 51 -15.69 -0.62 0.61
N TRP A 52 -16.62 -1.57 0.42
CA TRP A 52 -16.26 -2.97 0.22
C TRP A 52 -15.46 -3.16 -1.08
N LEU A 53 -15.93 -2.57 -2.20
CA LEU A 53 -15.22 -2.63 -3.48
C LEU A 53 -13.86 -1.92 -3.41
N ILE A 54 -13.82 -0.73 -2.79
CA ILE A 54 -12.58 0.04 -2.63
C ILE A 54 -11.57 -0.76 -1.81
N ALA A 55 -11.99 -1.34 -0.68
CA ALA A 55 -11.13 -2.17 0.17
C ALA A 55 -10.61 -3.40 -0.60
N LEU A 56 -11.47 -4.05 -1.39
CA LEU A 56 -11.09 -5.20 -2.20
C LEU A 56 -10.03 -4.86 -3.24
N ILE A 57 -10.20 -3.75 -3.97
CA ILE A 57 -9.21 -3.28 -4.95
C ILE A 57 -7.90 -2.92 -4.24
N TRP A 58 -7.97 -2.25 -3.10
CA TRP A 58 -6.80 -1.82 -2.34
C TRP A 58 -5.96 -3.00 -1.81
N CYS A 59 -6.56 -4.17 -1.54
CA CYS A 59 -5.81 -5.38 -1.18
C CYS A 59 -4.78 -5.82 -2.25
N PHE A 60 -4.93 -5.36 -3.49
CA PHE A 60 -4.00 -5.67 -4.59
C PHE A 60 -3.00 -4.54 -4.87
N ILE A 61 -3.14 -3.37 -4.22
CA ILE A 61 -2.26 -2.22 -4.41
C ILE A 61 -1.22 -2.19 -3.30
N LEU A 62 -0.07 -2.81 -3.56
CA LEU A 62 1.06 -2.77 -2.63
C LEU A 62 1.82 -1.44 -2.81
N PRO A 63 2.14 -0.72 -1.72
CA PRO A 63 3.08 0.38 -1.80
C PRO A 63 4.44 -0.14 -2.24
N LYS A 64 5.07 0.56 -3.18
CA LYS A 64 6.49 0.38 -3.43
C LYS A 64 7.22 0.87 -2.19
N THR A 65 7.76 -0.05 -1.39
CA THR A 65 8.68 0.31 -0.31
C THR A 65 9.95 0.83 -0.98
N VAL A 66 10.10 2.15 -1.08
CA VAL A 66 11.41 2.73 -1.35
C VAL A 66 12.22 2.45 -0.09
N PRO A 67 13.32 1.67 -0.17
CA PRO A 67 14.15 1.44 1.00
C PRO A 67 14.60 2.80 1.54
N VAL A 68 14.52 2.99 2.85
CA VAL A 68 14.83 4.27 3.52
C VAL A 68 16.22 4.79 3.13
N GLY A 69 17.17 3.89 2.80
CA GLY A 69 18.49 4.25 2.27
C GLY A 69 18.48 4.83 0.85
N GLY A 70 17.51 4.48 -0.01
CA GLY A 70 17.43 4.99 -1.38
C GLY A 70 17.08 6.48 -1.47
N VAL A 71 16.28 6.99 -0.51
CA VAL A 71 15.97 8.43 -0.41
C VAL A 71 17.20 9.21 0.07
N ALA A 72 17.91 8.69 1.08
CA ALA A 72 19.16 9.29 1.56
C ALA A 72 20.24 9.30 0.47
N ALA A 73 20.40 8.19 -0.27
CA ALA A 73 21.32 8.09 -1.39
C ALA A 73 20.97 9.07 -2.51
N ALA A 74 19.68 9.25 -2.84
CA ALA A 74 19.24 10.22 -3.85
C ALA A 74 19.55 11.67 -3.43
N ASP A 75 19.26 12.03 -2.18
CA ASP A 75 19.59 13.36 -1.62
C ASP A 75 21.10 13.61 -1.59
N GLU A 76 21.91 12.60 -1.24
CA GLU A 76 23.37 12.70 -1.27
C GLU A 76 23.93 12.84 -2.70
N ILE A 77 23.40 12.10 -3.67
CA ILE A 77 23.75 12.25 -5.08
C ILE A 77 23.40 13.66 -5.58
N GLY A 78 22.27 14.23 -5.14
CA GLY A 78 21.88 15.62 -5.44
C GLY A 78 22.91 16.63 -4.91
N LYS A 79 23.31 16.50 -3.65
CA LYS A 79 24.37 17.36 -3.06
C LYS A 79 25.71 17.23 -3.79
N LEU A 80 26.06 16.01 -4.20
CA LEU A 80 27.27 15.77 -4.98
C LEU A 80 27.21 16.46 -6.35
N HIS A 81 26.04 16.50 -6.98
CA HIS A 81 25.84 17.15 -8.27
C HIS A 81 26.02 18.66 -8.16
N ASP A 82 25.47 19.28 -7.11
CA ASP A 82 25.67 20.70 -6.82
C ASP A 82 27.14 21.06 -6.62
N LEU A 83 27.93 20.18 -5.98
CA LEU A 83 29.36 20.38 -5.80
C LEU A 83 30.14 20.27 -7.11
N MET A 84 29.68 19.41 -8.03
CA MET A 84 30.25 19.27 -9.36
C MET A 84 29.94 20.50 -10.23
N GLU A 85 28.70 21.01 -10.22
CA GLU A 85 28.34 22.24 -10.93
C GLU A 85 29.11 23.45 -10.41
N LYS A 86 29.34 23.53 -9.10
CA LYS A 86 30.18 24.56 -8.48
C LYS A 86 31.67 24.41 -8.81
N GLY A 87 32.08 23.35 -9.52
CA GLY A 87 33.46 23.07 -9.90
C GLY A 87 34.36 22.65 -8.72
N ILE A 88 33.77 22.27 -7.58
CA ILE A 88 34.51 21.88 -6.37
C ILE A 88 35.04 20.44 -6.51
N ILE A 89 34.33 19.59 -7.25
CA ILE A 89 34.72 18.21 -7.54
C ILE A 89 34.70 17.97 -9.06
N SER A 90 35.55 17.05 -9.50
CA SER A 90 35.59 16.65 -10.92
C SER A 90 34.43 15.71 -11.28
N THR A 91 34.07 15.65 -12.56
CA THR A 91 33.08 14.70 -13.10
C THR A 91 33.46 13.25 -12.82
N VAL A 92 34.76 12.94 -12.80
CA VAL A 92 35.30 11.61 -12.49
C VAL A 92 35.08 11.24 -11.01
N GLU A 93 35.27 12.18 -10.09
CA GLU A 93 35.02 11.95 -8.66
C GLU A 93 33.53 11.83 -8.33
N PHE A 94 32.70 12.62 -9.01
CA PHE A 94 31.25 12.55 -8.90
C PHE A 94 30.73 11.16 -9.28
N GLU A 95 31.09 10.66 -10.46
CA GLU A 95 30.64 9.34 -10.92
C GLU A 95 31.15 8.19 -10.02
N ARG A 96 32.38 8.31 -9.49
CA ARG A 96 32.91 7.33 -8.52
C ARG A 96 32.04 7.22 -7.28
N ARG A 97 31.74 8.34 -6.61
CA ARG A 97 30.93 8.35 -5.39
C ARG A 97 29.46 8.02 -5.64
N LYS A 98 28.90 8.45 -6.78
CA LYS A 98 27.54 8.06 -7.19
C LYS A 98 27.41 6.54 -7.36
N SER A 99 28.41 5.89 -7.97
CA SER A 99 28.42 4.44 -8.13
C SER A 99 28.55 3.68 -6.80
N GLU A 100 29.18 4.31 -5.80
CA GLU A 100 29.30 3.77 -4.44
C GLU A 100 27.96 3.86 -3.67
N LEU A 101 27.21 4.95 -3.87
CA LEU A 101 25.91 5.19 -3.23
C LEU A 101 24.74 4.40 -3.85
N LEU A 102 24.86 3.97 -5.11
CA LEU A 102 23.83 3.20 -5.82
C LEU A 102 23.98 1.67 -5.67
N LYS A 103 24.98 1.22 -4.92
CA LYS A 103 25.32 -0.19 -4.73
C LYS A 103 24.53 -0.80 -3.57
#